data_AF-A0A485BQM9-F1
#
_entry.id   AF-A0A485BQM9-F1
#
_cell.length_a   1.000
_cell.length_b   1.000
_cell.length_c   1.000
_cell.angle_alpha   90.00
_cell.angle_beta   90.00
_cell.angle_gamma   90.00
#
_symmetry.space_group_name_H-M   'P 1'
#
loop_
_entity.id
_entity.type
_entity.pdbx_description
1 polymer ?
#
loop_
_entity_poly.entity_id
_entity_poly.type
_entity_poly.pdbx_seq_one_letter_code
_entity_poly.pdbx_strand_id
1 'polypeptide(L)'
;MMRALFCREMRLAWRSGAEILNPLWFFLLVITLFPFGVGANPPLLAQIAPGVVWVAALLAALLVMDRLFRDDWQDGSLEQLLLLPTPLAAVVLVKVVAHWIMTGLPLLIVSPLAALLLGMTAHDAGVLALTLLLGTPTLSFLGAVGVGLTVGAQARRRAA
;
A
#
# COMPACT_ATOMS: atom_id res chain seq x y z
N MET A 1 4.60 -2.67 -25.02
CA MET A 1 4.14 -1.43 -24.35
C MET A 1 3.87 -1.64 -22.86
N MET A 2 2.96 -2.54 -22.45
CA MET A 2 2.67 -2.80 -21.02
C MET A 2 3.89 -3.18 -20.17
N ARG A 3 4.80 -4.02 -20.69
CA ARG A 3 6.05 -4.35 -19.97
C ARG A 3 6.93 -3.12 -19.74
N ALA A 4 7.00 -2.21 -20.72
CA ALA A 4 7.78 -0.98 -20.60
C ALA A 4 7.16 -0.02 -19.57
N LEU A 5 5.83 0.10 -19.55
CA LEU A 5 5.11 0.83 -18.51
C LEU A 5 5.39 0.23 -17.12
N PHE A 6 5.29 -1.09 -16.97
CA PHE A 6 5.58 -1.74 -15.69
C PHE A 6 7.03 -1.50 -15.24
N CYS A 7 8.01 -1.61 -16.14
CA CYS A 7 9.40 -1.31 -15.82
C CYS A 7 9.64 0.17 -15.48
N ARG A 8 8.89 1.11 -16.09
CA ARG A 8 8.90 2.54 -15.72
C ARG A 8 8.41 2.69 -14.28
N GLU A 9 7.22 2.17 -13.96
CA GLU A 9 6.63 2.28 -12.62
C GLU A 9 7.55 1.69 -11.54
N MET A 10 8.09 0.49 -11.77
CA MET A 10 9.03 -0.14 -10.85
C MET A 10 10.28 0.70 -10.62
N ARG A 11 10.82 1.31 -11.69
CA ARG A 11 12.01 2.16 -11.59
C ARG A 11 11.73 3.46 -10.85
N LEU A 12 10.57 4.06 -11.06
CA LEU A 12 10.14 5.28 -10.35
C LEU A 12 9.99 4.98 -8.86
N ALA A 13 9.22 3.95 -8.52
CA ALA A 13 9.01 3.55 -7.14
C ALA A 13 10.32 3.18 -6.41
N TRP A 14 11.27 2.52 -7.10
CA TRP A 14 12.56 2.16 -6.51
C TRP A 14 13.47 3.38 -6.25
N ARG A 15 13.40 4.41 -7.09
CA ARG A 15 14.18 5.65 -6.89
C ARG A 15 13.65 6.44 -5.70
N SER A 16 12.35 6.35 -5.43
CA SER A 16 11.71 6.92 -4.26
C SER A 16 11.76 5.97 -3.07
N GLY A 17 12.95 5.51 -2.65
CA GLY A 17 13.10 4.54 -1.55
C GLY A 17 12.38 4.94 -0.24
N ALA A 18 12.20 6.24 -0.01
CA ALA A 18 11.39 6.77 1.10
C ALA A 18 9.91 6.35 1.05
N GLU A 19 9.33 6.13 -0.13
CA GLU A 19 7.94 5.69 -0.32
C GLU A 19 7.70 4.25 0.11
N ILE A 20 8.74 3.42 0.06
CA ILE A 20 8.71 2.05 0.57
C ILE A 20 9.03 2.05 2.06
N LEU A 21 10.01 2.85 2.49
CA LEU A 21 10.49 2.82 3.87
C LEU A 21 9.49 3.43 4.86
N ASN A 22 8.82 4.52 4.49
CA ASN A 22 7.94 5.26 5.40
C ASN A 22 6.73 4.42 5.89
N PRO A 23 5.98 3.72 5.03
CA PRO A 23 4.88 2.84 5.46
C PRO A 23 5.35 1.65 6.29
N LEU A 24 6.52 1.09 5.96
CA LEU A 24 7.10 -0.01 6.72
C LEU A 24 7.47 0.45 8.12
N TRP A 25 8.11 1.61 8.26
CA TRP A 25 8.40 2.19 9.57
C TRP A 25 7.12 2.47 10.35
N PHE A 26 6.11 3.05 9.71
CA PHE A 26 4.82 3.31 10.36
C PHE A 26 4.17 2.00 10.84
N PHE A 27 4.15 0.97 9.99
CA PHE A 27 3.64 -0.35 10.34
C PHE A 27 4.38 -0.94 11.54
N LEU A 28 5.72 -0.93 11.51
CA LEU A 28 6.58 -1.39 12.60
C LEU A 28 6.32 -0.62 13.90
N LEU A 29 6.17 0.70 13.83
CA LEU A 29 5.84 1.53 14.99
C LEU A 29 4.49 1.12 15.58
N VAL A 30 3.44 0.95 14.77
CA VAL A 30 2.12 0.55 15.29
C VAL A 30 2.16 -0.83 15.97
N ILE A 31 2.75 -1.84 15.32
CA ILE A 31 2.81 -3.20 15.89
C ILE A 31 3.67 -3.26 17.15
N THR A 32 4.69 -2.39 17.28
CA THR A 32 5.57 -2.33 18.45
C THR A 32 4.95 -1.57 19.60
N LEU A 33 4.25 -0.47 19.33
CA LEU A 33 3.57 0.31 20.36
C LEU A 33 2.39 -0.45 20.98
N PHE A 34 1.76 -1.36 20.23
CA PHE A 34 0.56 -2.05 20.71
C PHE A 34 0.79 -2.90 21.98
N PRO A 35 1.81 -3.78 22.05
CA PRO A 35 2.19 -4.46 23.29
C PRO A 35 2.50 -3.53 24.46
N PHE A 36 3.17 -2.39 24.20
CA PHE A 36 3.46 -1.40 25.25
C PHE A 36 2.19 -0.72 25.77
N GLY A 37 1.20 -0.47 24.91
CA GLY A 37 -0.06 0.16 25.29
C GLY A 37 -1.04 -0.78 25.98
N VAL A 38 -1.14 -2.04 25.55
CA VAL A 38 -2.06 -3.05 26.11
C VAL A 38 -1.50 -3.71 27.38
N GLY A 39 -0.17 -3.78 27.49
CA GLY A 39 0.51 -4.46 28.59
C GLY A 39 0.81 -5.94 28.30
N ALA A 40 1.59 -6.56 29.18
CA ALA A 40 2.11 -7.92 29.02
C ALA A 40 1.05 -9.01 29.32
N ASN A 41 -0.03 -9.05 28.53
CA ASN A 41 -1.04 -10.10 28.59
C ASN A 41 -1.05 -10.90 27.27
N PRO A 42 -0.23 -11.96 27.15
CA PRO A 42 -0.08 -12.74 25.92
C PRO A 42 -1.39 -13.27 25.31
N PRO A 43 -2.34 -13.85 26.08
CA PRO A 43 -3.58 -14.35 25.47
C PRO A 43 -4.45 -13.24 24.90
N LEU A 44 -4.49 -12.06 25.55
CA LEU A 44 -5.20 -10.90 25.03
C LEU A 44 -4.53 -10.37 23.76
N LEU A 45 -3.20 -10.25 23.76
CA LEU A 45 -2.42 -9.79 22.61
C LEU A 45 -2.62 -10.69 21.40
N ALA A 46 -2.53 -12.01 21.57
CA ALA A 46 -2.73 -12.97 20.49
C ALA A 46 -4.15 -12.87 19.89
N GLN A 47 -5.17 -12.66 20.74
CA GLN A 47 -6.56 -12.54 20.30
C GLN A 47 -6.81 -11.31 19.43
N ILE A 48 -6.20 -10.17 19.75
CA ILE A 48 -6.38 -8.91 19.01
C ILE A 48 -5.38 -8.73 17.87
N ALA A 49 -4.30 -9.51 17.84
CA ALA A 49 -3.19 -9.35 16.92
C ALA A 49 -3.58 -9.28 15.43
N PRO A 50 -4.45 -10.15 14.88
CA PRO A 50 -4.83 -10.07 13.48
C PRO A 50 -5.48 -8.71 13.13
N GLY A 51 -6.33 -8.21 14.03
CA GLY A 51 -6.99 -6.91 13.87
C GLY A 51 -5.99 -5.76 13.93
N VAL A 52 -5.06 -5.79 14.88
CA VAL A 52 -4.00 -4.78 15.01
C VAL A 52 -3.13 -4.71 13.76
N VAL A 53 -2.71 -5.86 13.25
CA VAL A 53 -1.90 -5.92 12.03
C VAL A 53 -2.68 -5.38 10.84
N TRP A 54 -3.96 -5.71 10.71
CA TRP A 54 -4.79 -5.17 9.65
C TRP A 54 -4.97 -3.65 9.73
N VAL A 55 -5.22 -3.10 10.92
CA VAL A 55 -5.30 -1.65 11.14
C VAL A 55 -3.98 -0.98 10.77
N ALA A 56 -2.85 -1.53 11.23
CA ALA A 56 -1.52 -1.02 10.90
C ALA A 56 -1.27 -1.04 9.39
N ALA A 57 -1.65 -2.13 8.70
CA ALA A 57 -1.50 -2.27 7.26
C ALA A 57 -2.37 -1.27 6.48
N LEU A 58 -3.60 -1.04 6.94
CA LEU A 58 -4.53 -0.08 6.35
C LEU A 58 -3.99 1.35 6.45
N LEU A 59 -3.53 1.73 7.64
CA LEU A 59 -2.94 3.05 7.87
C LEU A 59 -1.64 3.25 7.08
N ALA A 60 -0.79 2.21 7.01
CA ALA A 60 0.40 2.21 6.16
C ALA A 60 0.06 2.37 4.67
N ALA A 61 -1.00 1.69 4.18
CA ALA A 61 -1.45 1.82 2.80
C ALA A 61 -1.98 3.24 2.49
N LEU A 62 -2.66 3.89 3.43
CA LEU A 62 -3.15 5.27 3.27
C LEU A 62 -2.00 6.28 3.07
N LEU A 63 -0.85 6.07 3.71
CA LEU A 63 0.32 6.96 3.61
C LEU A 63 0.90 7.06 2.18
N VAL A 64 0.82 5.99 1.38
CA VAL A 64 1.40 5.97 0.02
C VAL A 64 0.36 6.20 -1.05
N MET A 65 -0.92 5.95 -0.77
CA MET A 65 -1.97 5.98 -1.78
C MET A 65 -2.09 7.36 -2.46
N ASP A 66 -1.96 8.46 -1.70
CA ASP A 66 -2.13 9.83 -2.23
C ASP A 66 -1.12 10.17 -3.35
N ARG A 67 0.03 9.51 -3.38
CA ARG A 67 1.07 9.74 -4.39
C ARG A 67 0.80 9.03 -5.72
N LEU A 68 -0.03 7.99 -5.70
CA LEU A 68 -0.21 7.06 -6.83
C LEU A 68 -0.48 7.80 -8.14
N PHE A 69 -1.34 8.81 -8.17
CA PHE A 69 -1.60 9.63 -9.36
C PHE A 69 -1.17 11.09 -9.23
N ARG A 70 -0.93 11.56 -8.00
CA ARG A 70 -0.59 12.96 -7.73
C ARG A 70 0.77 13.32 -8.32
N ASP A 71 1.76 12.45 -8.22
CA ASP A 71 3.11 12.75 -8.69
C ASP A 71 3.14 12.91 -10.21
N ASP A 72 2.49 11.99 -10.94
CA ASP A 72 2.33 12.08 -12.40
C ASP A 72 1.46 13.30 -12.81
N TRP A 73 0.53 13.75 -11.95
CA TRP A 73 -0.26 14.95 -12.24
C TRP A 73 0.56 16.23 -12.05
N GLN A 74 1.45 16.25 -11.05
CA GLN A 74 2.30 17.41 -10.75
C GLN A 74 3.39 17.63 -11.79
N ASP A 75 3.97 16.55 -12.33
CA ASP A 75 5.02 16.62 -13.35
C ASP A 75 4.49 16.65 -14.80
N GLY A 76 3.18 16.49 -14.99
CA GLY A 76 2.50 16.48 -16.30
C GLY A 76 2.55 15.13 -17.03
N SER A 77 3.19 14.11 -16.46
CA SER A 77 3.23 12.75 -17.02
C SER A 77 1.84 12.14 -17.18
N LEU A 78 0.87 12.52 -16.35
CA LEU A 78 -0.49 12.00 -16.42
C LEU A 78 -1.17 12.33 -17.75
N GLU A 79 -0.95 13.54 -18.28
CA GLU A 79 -1.47 13.96 -19.59
C GLU A 79 -0.81 13.15 -20.72
N GLN A 80 0.49 12.88 -20.61
CA GLN A 80 1.20 12.04 -21.57
C GLN A 80 0.70 10.59 -21.54
N LEU A 81 0.41 10.04 -20.36
CA LEU A 81 -0.16 8.70 -20.20
C LEU A 81 -1.56 8.58 -20.83
N LEU A 82 -2.35 9.67 -20.81
CA LEU A 82 -3.68 9.71 -21.42
C LEU A 82 -3.64 9.75 -22.96
N LEU A 83 -2.54 10.23 -23.55
CA LEU A 83 -2.36 10.29 -25.01
C LEU A 83 -1.84 8.97 -25.60
N LEU A 84 -1.45 8.00 -24.75
CA LEU A 84 -0.97 6.72 -25.23
C LEU A 84 -2.08 5.93 -25.94
N PRO A 85 -1.77 5.19 -27.01
CA PRO A 85 -2.74 4.31 -27.71
C PRO A 85 -3.17 3.08 -26.89
N THR A 86 -2.93 3.06 -25.58
CA THR A 86 -3.31 1.97 -24.67
C THR A 86 -4.57 2.32 -23.88
N PRO A 87 -5.47 1.35 -23.64
CA PRO A 87 -6.64 1.58 -22.80
C PRO A 87 -6.23 2.11 -21.42
N LEU A 88 -6.86 3.19 -20.95
CA LEU A 88 -6.55 3.80 -19.66
C LEU A 88 -6.65 2.81 -18.49
N ALA A 89 -7.64 1.92 -18.54
CA ALA A 89 -7.82 0.85 -17.56
C ALA A 89 -6.57 -0.05 -17.45
N ALA A 90 -5.89 -0.34 -18.56
CA ALA A 90 -4.67 -1.13 -18.56
C ALA A 90 -3.48 -0.36 -17.95
N VAL A 91 -3.40 0.96 -18.19
CA VAL A 91 -2.37 1.81 -17.57
C VAL A 91 -2.57 1.87 -16.05
N VAL A 92 -3.81 2.08 -15.60
CA VAL A 92 -4.16 2.08 -14.17
C VAL A 92 -3.84 0.73 -13.53
N LEU A 93 -4.20 -0.39 -14.17
CA LEU A 93 -3.89 -1.72 -13.68
C LEU A 93 -2.39 -1.91 -13.45
N VAL A 94 -1.55 -1.53 -14.41
CA VAL A 94 -0.09 -1.62 -14.29
C VAL A 94 0.42 -0.78 -13.12
N LYS A 95 -0.08 0.46 -12.96
CA LYS A 95 0.31 1.34 -11.84
C LYS A 95 -0.07 0.77 -10.49
N VAL A 96 -1.30 0.26 -10.35
CA VAL A 96 -1.77 -0.31 -9.07
C VAL A 96 -0.97 -1.56 -8.71
N VAL A 97 -0.71 -2.44 -9.68
CA VAL A 97 0.10 -3.64 -9.45
C VAL A 97 1.54 -3.27 -9.08
N ALA A 98 2.14 -2.34 -9.81
CA ALA A 98 3.48 -1.85 -9.51
C ALA A 98 3.56 -1.24 -8.09
N HIS A 99 2.59 -0.40 -7.75
CA HIS A 99 2.50 0.20 -6.42
C HIS A 99 2.35 -0.88 -5.33
N TRP A 100 1.45 -1.84 -5.52
CA TRP A 100 1.24 -2.93 -4.56
C TRP A 100 2.48 -3.81 -4.35
N ILE A 101 3.22 -4.11 -5.42
CA ILE A 101 4.49 -4.87 -5.31
C ILE A 101 5.51 -4.10 -4.48
N MET A 102 5.52 -2.77 -4.55
CA MET A 102 6.50 -1.95 -3.82
C MET A 102 6.12 -1.67 -2.38
N THR A 103 4.83 -1.66 -2.04
CA THR A 103 4.35 -1.31 -0.69
C THR A 103 3.78 -2.51 0.05
N GLY A 104 2.90 -3.27 -0.60
CA GLY A 104 2.21 -4.43 -0.03
C GLY A 104 3.12 -5.64 0.15
N LEU A 105 3.98 -5.95 -0.82
CA LEU A 105 4.87 -7.11 -0.72
C LEU A 105 5.90 -6.97 0.43
N PRO A 106 6.60 -5.83 0.61
CA PRO A 106 7.47 -5.64 1.77
C PRO A 106 6.70 -5.72 3.09
N LEU A 107 5.48 -5.19 3.14
CA LEU A 107 4.63 -5.29 4.33
C LEU A 107 4.28 -6.74 4.66
N LEU A 108 3.94 -7.54 3.64
CA LEU A 108 3.70 -8.96 3.78
C LEU A 108 4.95 -9.70 4.28
N ILE A 109 6.13 -9.36 3.79
CA ILE A 109 7.42 -9.93 4.23
C ILE A 109 7.71 -9.57 5.70
N VAL A 110 7.32 -8.37 6.14
CA VAL A 110 7.51 -7.92 7.54
C VAL A 110 6.42 -8.46 8.48
N SER A 111 5.25 -8.86 7.96
CA SER A 111 4.13 -9.34 8.79
C SER A 111 4.43 -10.52 9.73
N PRO A 112 5.34 -11.48 9.44
CA PRO A 112 5.72 -12.52 10.39
C PRO A 112 6.38 -11.94 11.65
N LEU A 113 7.07 -10.80 11.55
CA LEU A 113 7.62 -10.12 12.71
C LEU A 113 6.50 -9.65 13.66
N ALA A 114 5.38 -9.17 13.10
CA ALA A 114 4.22 -8.80 13.90
C ALA A 114 3.58 -10.02 14.58
N ALA A 115 3.51 -11.15 13.87
CA ALA A 115 3.01 -12.40 14.44
C ALA A 115 3.86 -12.87 15.64
N LEU A 116 5.18 -12.79 15.53
CA LEU A 116 6.09 -13.11 16.64
C LEU A 116 5.92 -12.14 17.81
N LEU A 117 5.86 -10.83 17.53
CA LEU A 117 5.79 -9.79 18.55
C LEU A 117 4.47 -9.82 19.33
N LEU A 118 3.38 -10.20 18.67
CA LEU A 118 2.04 -10.25 19.26
C LEU A 118 1.66 -11.64 19.79
N GLY A 119 2.57 -12.62 19.72
CA GLY A 119 2.36 -13.96 20.27
C GLY A 119 1.32 -14.79 19.50
N MET A 120 1.22 -14.60 18.18
CA MET A 120 0.26 -15.32 17.33
C MET A 120 0.66 -16.78 17.16
N THR A 121 -0.34 -17.67 17.02
CA THR A 121 -0.07 -19.05 16.60
C THR A 121 0.36 -19.09 15.13
N ALA A 122 1.06 -20.15 14.73
CA ALA A 122 1.46 -20.33 13.33
C ALA A 122 0.26 -20.41 12.37
N HIS A 123 -0.87 -20.94 12.85
CA HIS A 123 -2.11 -20.99 12.08
C HIS A 123 -2.67 -19.57 11.84
N ASP A 124 -2.81 -18.77 12.89
CA ASP A 124 -3.32 -17.40 12.79
C ASP A 124 -2.41 -16.51 11.94
N ALA A 125 -1.09 -16.69 12.07
CA ALA A 125 -0.11 -15.99 11.25
C ALA A 125 -0.25 -16.35 9.76
N GLY A 126 -0.48 -17.62 9.44
CA GLY A 126 -0.71 -18.08 8.08
C GLY A 126 -2.01 -17.52 7.48
N VAL A 127 -3.10 -17.54 8.25
CA VAL A 127 -4.38 -16.94 7.85
C VAL A 127 -4.22 -15.43 7.65
N LEU A 128 -3.56 -14.73 8.57
CA LEU A 128 -3.28 -13.30 8.46
C LEU A 128 -2.47 -13.00 7.20
N ALA A 129 -1.39 -13.74 6.92
CA ALA A 129 -0.59 -13.55 5.71
C ALA A 129 -1.41 -13.74 4.43
N LEU A 130 -2.27 -14.76 4.36
CA LEU A 130 -3.18 -14.97 3.23
C LEU A 130 -4.19 -13.81 3.09
N THR A 131 -4.76 -13.35 4.20
CA THR A 131 -5.71 -12.23 4.18
C THR A 131 -5.02 -10.93 3.75
N LEU A 132 -3.78 -10.67 4.18
CA LEU A 132 -3.00 -9.52 3.74
C LEU A 132 -2.65 -9.64 2.25
N LEU A 133 -2.24 -10.82 1.79
CA LEU A 133 -1.88 -11.06 0.39
C LEU A 133 -3.05 -10.78 -0.56
N LEU A 134 -4.29 -11.14 -0.18
CA LEU A 134 -5.49 -10.88 -0.99
C LEU A 134 -6.12 -9.51 -0.72
N GLY A 135 -6.02 -9.06 0.52
CA GLY A 135 -6.67 -7.87 1.02
C GLY A 135 -5.95 -6.57 0.65
N THR A 136 -4.62 -6.53 0.80
CA THR A 136 -3.81 -5.36 0.42
C THR A 136 -3.93 -4.99 -1.06
N PRO A 137 -3.92 -5.90 -2.06
CA PRO A 137 -4.12 -5.50 -3.45
C PRO A 137 -5.56 -5.01 -3.68
N THR A 138 -6.55 -5.62 -3.02
CA THR A 138 -7.95 -5.17 -3.08
C THR A 138 -8.07 -3.72 -2.57
N LEU A 139 -7.40 -3.40 -1.46
CA LEU A 139 -7.33 -2.04 -0.93
C LEU A 139 -6.58 -1.08 -1.86
N SER A 140 -5.51 -1.53 -2.52
CA SER A 140 -4.80 -0.73 -3.53
C SER A 140 -5.72 -0.35 -4.71
N PHE A 141 -6.54 -1.29 -5.18
CA PHE A 141 -7.53 -0.99 -6.22
C PHE A 141 -8.60 -0.01 -5.75
N LEU A 142 -9.13 -0.20 -4.54
CA LEU A 142 -10.12 0.69 -3.96
C LEU A 142 -9.56 2.11 -3.78
N GLY A 143 -8.35 2.21 -3.23
CA GLY A 143 -7.66 3.47 -3.02
C GLY A 143 -7.32 4.19 -4.33
N ALA A 144 -6.96 3.44 -5.38
CA ALA A 144 -6.70 4.01 -6.70
C ALA A 144 -7.94 4.71 -7.28
N VAL A 145 -9.13 4.14 -7.11
CA VAL A 145 -10.37 4.82 -7.51
C VAL A 145 -10.55 6.12 -6.72
N GLY A 146 -10.37 6.08 -5.40
CA GLY A 146 -10.48 7.27 -4.55
C GLY A 146 -9.52 8.39 -4.97
N VAL A 147 -8.24 8.08 -5.14
CA VAL A 147 -7.21 9.08 -5.53
C VAL A 147 -7.37 9.55 -6.97
N GLY A 148 -7.83 8.68 -7.88
CA GLY A 148 -8.18 9.09 -9.24
C GLY A 148 -9.29 10.15 -9.26
N LEU A 149 -10.32 10.00 -8.43
CA LEU A 149 -11.41 10.98 -8.31
C LEU A 149 -10.93 12.31 -7.71
N THR A 150 -10.04 12.28 -6.71
CA THR A 150 -9.52 13.51 -6.09
C THR A 150 -8.60 14.27 -7.03
N VAL A 151 -7.73 13.59 -7.78
CA VAL A 151 -6.89 14.21 -8.81
C VAL A 151 -7.75 14.77 -9.95
N GLY A 152 -8.77 14.04 -10.39
CA GLY A 152 -9.72 14.53 -11.40
C GLY A 152 -10.46 15.81 -10.97
N ALA A 153 -10.84 15.90 -9.69
CA ALA A 153 -11.46 17.10 -9.13
C ALA A 153 -10.49 18.30 -9.09
N GLN A 154 -9.21 18.06 -8.76
CA GLN A 154 -8.16 19.08 -8.74
C GLN A 154 -7.80 19.56 -10.15
N ALA A 155 -7.71 18.65 -11.12
CA ALA A 155 -7.44 18.97 -12.52
C ALA A 155 -8.50 19.92 -13.09
N ARG A 156 -9.78 19.70 -12.77
CA ARG A 156 -10.88 20.58 -13.21
C ARG A 156 -10.74 22.01 -12.70
N ARG A 157 -10.24 22.20 -11.47
CA ARG A 157 -10.04 23.53 -10.88
C ARG A 157 -8.90 24.31 -11.53
N ARG A 158 -7.92 23.64 -12.12
CA ARG A 158 -6.77 24.27 -12.79
C ARG A 158 -7.11 24.73 -14.21
N ALA A 159 -8.15 24.18 -14.81
CA ALA A 159 -8.61 24.49 -16.16
C ALA A 159 -9.73 25.56 -16.22
N ALA A 160 -10.19 26.03 -15.06
CA ALA A 160 -11.21 27.08 -14.89
C ALA A 160 -10.54 28.37 -14.43
#